data_AF-A0A924DD81-F1
#
_entry.id   AF-A0A924DD81-F1
#
_cell.length_a   1.000
_cell.length_b   1.000
_cell.length_c   1.000
_cell.angle_alpha   90.00
_cell.angle_beta   90.00
_cell.angle_gamma   90.00
#
_symmetry.space_group_name_H-M   'P 1'
#
loop_
_entity.id
_entity.type
_entity.pdbx_description
1 polymer ?
#
loop_
_entity_poly.entity_id
_entity_poly.type
_entity_poly.pdbx_seq_one_letter_code
_entity_poly.pdbx_strand_id
1 'polypeptide(L)'
;MKLSRLMIPLTLFSLSLSPSLVHAQEAGKPPPVSPSEANMEALYNASTDIGRLRALNILKLTDAELDKIVIVVSDSQKAYQKQYKAMLTKLLLKLEPSLKKTKKDGLAGKDIDYEEETRKALDDLPKRVTVLDQDYAVRYVEQLKPLLTKVQITAAASFAKLERQKLNPEAKGTEDQWFNFYVNSIFSYGRLLPLLQEMQTARKAPKEKLEVPPPP
;
A
#
# COMPACT_ATOMS: atom_id res chain seq x y z
N MET A 1 10.90 32.71 -2.83
CA MET A 1 11.26 31.27 -2.73
C MET A 1 10.22 30.45 -3.48
N LYS A 2 10.58 29.88 -4.63
CA LYS A 2 9.71 29.00 -5.44
C LYS A 2 9.97 27.56 -5.00
N LEU A 3 8.98 26.90 -4.42
CA LEU A 3 9.05 25.48 -4.05
C LEU A 3 9.14 24.65 -5.33
N SER A 4 10.23 23.90 -5.44
CA SER A 4 10.56 23.03 -6.57
C SER A 4 9.57 21.89 -6.73
N ARG A 5 9.35 21.55 -7.99
CA ARG A 5 8.46 20.53 -8.53
C ARG A 5 8.50 19.22 -7.73
N LEU A 6 7.34 18.83 -7.23
CA LEU A 6 7.03 17.53 -6.66
C LEU A 6 7.33 16.45 -7.71
N MET A 7 8.40 15.67 -7.52
CA MET A 7 8.58 14.41 -8.24
C MET A 7 7.57 13.41 -7.68
N ILE A 8 6.49 13.20 -8.43
CA ILE A 8 5.51 12.14 -8.20
C ILE A 8 6.18 10.81 -8.55
N PRO A 9 6.36 9.85 -7.63
CA PRO A 9 6.56 8.48 -8.05
C PRO A 9 5.23 7.97 -8.62
N LEU A 10 5.24 7.59 -9.90
CA LEU A 10 4.22 6.73 -10.50
C LEU A 10 4.21 5.41 -9.71
N THR A 11 3.37 5.30 -8.69
CA THR A 11 2.87 4.00 -8.25
C THR A 11 1.69 3.67 -9.16
N LEU A 12 1.94 2.75 -10.09
CA LEU A 12 0.92 1.99 -10.78
C LEU A 12 0.00 1.36 -9.72
N PHE A 13 -1.10 2.03 -9.43
CA PHE A 13 -2.26 1.39 -8.84
C PHE A 13 -2.79 0.43 -9.90
N SER A 14 -2.52 -0.86 -9.71
CA SER A 14 -3.25 -1.90 -10.42
C SER A 14 -4.69 -1.84 -9.94
N LEU A 15 -5.51 -1.04 -10.62
CA LEU A 15 -6.94 -1.28 -10.68
C LEU A 15 -7.10 -2.60 -11.42
N SER A 16 -7.26 -3.70 -10.70
CA SER A 16 -7.79 -4.94 -11.28
C SER A 16 -9.25 -4.67 -11.67
N LEU A 17 -9.44 -4.04 -12.83
CA LEU A 17 -10.67 -4.13 -13.59
C LEU A 17 -10.74 -5.56 -14.10
N SER A 18 -11.40 -6.43 -13.36
CA SER A 18 -11.86 -7.70 -13.87
C SER A 18 -12.76 -7.43 -15.09
N PRO A 19 -12.44 -7.93 -16.29
CA PRO A 19 -13.42 -7.95 -17.37
C PRO A 19 -14.41 -9.07 -17.06
N SER A 20 -15.51 -8.73 -16.40
CA SER A 20 -16.71 -9.58 -16.44
C SER A 20 -17.34 -9.45 -17.83
N LEU A 21 -16.86 -10.24 -18.78
CA LEU A 21 -17.63 -10.57 -19.97
C LEU A 21 -18.59 -11.70 -19.60
N VAL A 22 -19.85 -11.31 -19.53
CA VAL A 22 -21.02 -12.18 -19.41
C VAL A 22 -21.00 -13.22 -20.53
N HIS A 23 -20.95 -14.50 -20.15
CA HIS A 23 -21.72 -15.56 -20.80
C HIS A 23 -22.45 -16.31 -19.68
N ALA A 24 -23.78 -16.28 -19.74
CA ALA A 24 -24.66 -16.98 -18.81
C ALA A 24 -24.73 -18.49 -19.12
N GLN A 25 -25.12 -19.27 -18.09
CA GLN A 25 -25.27 -20.73 -17.98
C GLN A 25 -23.95 -21.48 -17.71
N GLU A 26 -23.78 -22.25 -16.62
CA GLU A 26 -24.71 -22.96 -15.74
C GLU A 26 -24.36 -22.79 -14.25
N ALA A 27 -25.33 -23.08 -13.39
CA ALA A 27 -25.19 -23.12 -11.94
C ALA A 27 -24.18 -24.21 -11.48
N GLY A 28 -22.91 -23.84 -11.38
CA GLY A 28 -21.88 -24.61 -10.70
C GLY A 28 -21.20 -23.73 -9.66
N LYS A 29 -20.94 -24.26 -8.46
CA LYS A 29 -20.08 -23.62 -7.45
C LYS A 29 -18.82 -23.06 -8.15
N PRO A 30 -18.31 -21.87 -7.77
CA PRO A 30 -17.04 -21.39 -8.31
C PRO A 30 -16.00 -22.51 -8.15
N PRO A 31 -15.24 -22.84 -9.20
CA PRO A 31 -14.25 -23.91 -9.12
C PRO A 31 -13.33 -23.61 -7.94
N PRO A 32 -12.94 -24.63 -7.14
CA PRO A 32 -11.97 -24.43 -6.08
C PRO A 32 -10.70 -23.86 -6.71
N VAL A 33 -10.24 -22.73 -6.17
CA VAL A 33 -8.95 -22.12 -6.54
C VAL A 33 -7.93 -23.25 -6.52
N SER A 34 -7.33 -23.55 -7.67
CA SER A 34 -6.41 -24.67 -7.74
C SER A 34 -5.24 -24.39 -6.77
N PRO A 35 -4.69 -25.41 -6.09
CA PRO A 35 -3.55 -25.23 -5.20
C PRO A 35 -2.37 -24.48 -5.84
N SER A 36 -2.29 -24.44 -7.18
CA SER A 36 -1.25 -23.70 -7.91
C SER A 36 -1.40 -22.19 -7.85
N GLU A 37 -2.61 -21.63 -7.84
CA GLU A 37 -2.81 -20.16 -7.82
C GLU A 37 -2.56 -19.56 -6.44
N ALA A 38 -3.04 -20.22 -5.38
CA ALA A 38 -2.75 -19.83 -3.99
C ALA A 38 -1.24 -19.89 -3.68
N ASN A 39 -0.53 -20.89 -4.24
CA ASN A 39 0.92 -20.98 -4.15
C ASN A 39 1.62 -19.82 -4.87
N MET A 40 1.09 -19.34 -6.00
CA MET A 40 1.65 -18.20 -6.73
C MET A 40 1.47 -16.88 -5.96
N GLU A 41 0.31 -16.63 -5.35
CA GLU A 41 0.11 -15.44 -4.52
C GLU A 41 1.04 -15.46 -3.29
N ALA A 42 1.20 -16.61 -2.63
CA ALA A 42 2.11 -16.75 -1.51
C ALA A 42 3.57 -16.48 -1.91
N LEU A 43 4.03 -17.01 -3.05
CA LEU A 43 5.37 -16.76 -3.59
C LEU A 43 5.57 -15.29 -3.97
N TYR A 44 4.58 -14.67 -4.61
CA TYR A 44 4.61 -13.24 -4.92
C TYR A 44 4.73 -12.40 -3.66
N ASN A 45 3.87 -12.64 -2.67
CA ASN A 45 3.91 -11.95 -1.38
C ASN A 45 5.27 -12.12 -0.71
N ALA A 46 5.78 -13.35 -0.60
CA ALA A 46 7.10 -13.62 -0.03
C ALA A 46 8.23 -12.86 -0.75
N SER A 47 8.20 -12.81 -2.08
CA SER A 47 9.20 -12.07 -2.87
C SER A 47 9.17 -10.57 -2.56
N THR A 48 7.98 -9.99 -2.42
CA THR A 48 7.82 -8.57 -2.07
C THR A 48 8.20 -8.30 -0.62
N ASP A 49 7.84 -9.20 0.29
CA ASP A 49 8.15 -9.15 1.72
C ASP A 49 9.67 -9.15 1.93
N ILE A 50 10.44 -9.97 1.21
CA ILE A 50 11.92 -9.98 1.26
C ILE A 50 12.51 -8.60 0.98
N GLY A 51 12.01 -7.91 -0.06
CA GLY A 51 12.46 -6.56 -0.39
C GLY A 51 12.19 -5.56 0.74
N ARG A 52 11.04 -5.68 1.41
CA ARG A 52 10.66 -4.83 2.55
C ARG A 52 11.43 -5.18 3.81
N LEU A 53 11.64 -6.45 4.11
CA LEU A 53 12.47 -6.93 5.22
C LEU A 53 13.91 -6.41 5.08
N ARG A 54 14.49 -6.46 3.88
CA ARG A 54 15.83 -5.90 3.62
C ARG A 54 15.88 -4.41 3.98
N ALA A 55 14.86 -3.64 3.62
CA ALA A 55 14.77 -2.23 3.92
C ALA A 55 14.46 -1.95 5.39
N LEU A 56 13.70 -2.80 6.09
CA LEU A 56 13.41 -2.64 7.53
C LEU A 56 14.60 -3.06 8.40
N ASN A 57 15.35 -4.09 8.01
CA ASN A 57 16.45 -4.66 8.79
C ASN A 57 17.69 -3.75 8.88
N ILE A 58 17.83 -2.75 8.01
CA ILE A 58 18.88 -1.73 8.15
C ILE A 58 18.66 -0.82 9.35
N LEU A 59 17.42 -0.70 9.84
CA LEU A 59 17.08 0.12 11.00
C LEU A 59 17.52 -0.54 12.31
N LYS A 60 17.79 -1.86 12.30
CA LYS A 60 18.18 -2.61 13.51
C LYS A 60 17.26 -2.30 14.70
N LEU A 61 15.95 -2.24 14.42
CA LEU A 61 14.94 -1.88 15.42
C LEU A 61 15.06 -2.79 16.64
N THR A 62 15.06 -2.21 17.82
CA THR A 62 14.82 -2.93 19.08
C THR A 62 13.37 -3.43 19.13
N ASP A 63 13.07 -4.36 20.03
CA ASP A 63 11.70 -4.87 20.18
C ASP A 63 10.74 -3.76 20.63
N ALA A 64 11.19 -2.87 21.51
CA ALA A 64 10.41 -1.71 21.95
C ALA A 64 10.12 -0.72 20.82
N GLU A 65 11.07 -0.47 19.92
CA GLU A 65 10.85 0.38 18.73
C GLU A 65 9.90 -0.30 17.74
N LEU A 66 10.07 -1.61 17.51
CA LEU A 66 9.20 -2.38 16.62
C LEU A 66 7.74 -2.38 17.13
N ASP A 67 7.54 -2.58 18.43
CA ASP A 67 6.21 -2.51 19.06
C ASP A 67 5.55 -1.14 18.86
N LYS A 68 6.29 -0.03 19.07
CA LYS A 68 5.79 1.33 18.83
C LYS A 68 5.44 1.57 17.36
N ILE A 69 6.28 1.09 16.44
CA ILE A 69 6.04 1.23 14.99
C ILE A 69 4.79 0.44 14.59
N VAL A 70 4.59 -0.77 15.10
CA VAL A 70 3.38 -1.57 14.82
C VAL A 70 2.11 -0.84 15.28
N ILE A 71 2.14 -0.22 16.45
CA ILE A 71 1.01 0.60 16.94
C ILE A 71 0.74 1.77 15.98
N VAL A 72 1.78 2.56 15.65
CA VAL A 72 1.67 3.71 14.73
C VAL A 72 1.11 3.29 13.37
N VAL A 73 1.60 2.18 12.81
CA VAL A 73 1.14 1.66 11.51
C VAL A 73 -0.31 1.21 11.59
N SER A 74 -0.67 0.44 12.62
CA SER A 74 -2.04 -0.05 12.82
C SER A 74 -3.04 1.09 12.96
N ASP A 75 -2.74 2.08 13.80
CA ASP A 75 -3.63 3.22 14.03
C ASP A 75 -3.75 4.10 12.80
N SER A 76 -2.64 4.32 12.07
CA SER A 76 -2.65 5.05 10.80
C SER A 76 -3.47 4.32 9.73
N GLN A 77 -3.33 3.01 9.59
CA GLN A 77 -4.11 2.22 8.64
C GLN A 77 -5.61 2.27 8.98
N LYS A 78 -5.99 2.12 10.26
CA LYS A 78 -7.38 2.26 10.70
C LYS A 78 -7.93 3.64 10.40
N ALA A 79 -7.16 4.70 10.68
CA ALA A 79 -7.56 6.07 10.42
C ALA A 79 -7.73 6.31 8.91
N TYR A 80 -6.80 5.83 8.09
CA TYR A 80 -6.86 5.91 6.62
C TYR A 80 -8.13 5.23 6.11
N GLN A 81 -8.38 3.98 6.51
CA GLN A 81 -9.56 3.21 6.10
C GLN A 81 -10.87 3.90 6.51
N LYS A 82 -10.90 4.50 7.71
CA LYS A 82 -12.06 5.29 8.17
C LYS A 82 -12.30 6.51 7.27
N GLN A 83 -11.25 7.27 6.93
CA GLN A 83 -11.38 8.45 6.06
C GLN A 83 -11.73 8.08 4.62
N TYR A 84 -11.08 7.05 4.07
CA TYR A 84 -11.36 6.50 2.75
C TYR A 84 -12.82 6.04 2.65
N LYS A 85 -13.29 5.25 3.62
CA LYS A 85 -14.69 4.80 3.67
C LYS A 85 -15.65 5.98 3.78
N ALA A 86 -15.39 6.96 4.66
CA ALA A 86 -16.25 8.14 4.80
C ALA A 86 -16.34 8.95 3.50
N MET A 87 -15.21 9.12 2.79
CA MET A 87 -15.14 9.76 1.49
C MET A 87 -15.97 9.02 0.44
N LEU A 88 -15.78 7.70 0.31
CA LEU A 88 -16.55 6.86 -0.61
C LEU A 88 -18.04 6.88 -0.29
N THR A 89 -18.42 6.73 0.98
CA THR A 89 -19.82 6.77 1.41
C THR A 89 -20.47 8.10 1.04
N LYS A 90 -19.79 9.23 1.29
CA LYS A 90 -20.31 10.56 0.91
C LYS A 90 -20.49 10.69 -0.60
N LEU A 91 -19.56 10.17 -1.39
CA LEU A 91 -19.64 10.17 -2.86
C LEU A 91 -20.81 9.31 -3.35
N LEU A 92 -20.90 8.07 -2.87
CA LEU A 92 -21.93 7.12 -3.28
C LEU A 92 -23.33 7.56 -2.87
N LEU A 93 -23.51 8.15 -1.68
CA LEU A 93 -24.80 8.72 -1.27
C LEU A 93 -25.24 9.89 -2.17
N LYS A 94 -24.29 10.71 -2.64
CA LYS A 94 -24.58 11.78 -3.61
C LYS A 94 -25.02 11.20 -4.96
N LEU A 95 -24.39 10.12 -5.40
CA LEU A 95 -24.66 9.48 -6.70
C LEU A 95 -25.84 8.49 -6.66
N GLU A 96 -26.29 8.06 -5.49
CA GLU A 96 -27.28 7.00 -5.32
C GLU A 96 -28.56 7.19 -6.16
N PRO A 97 -29.19 8.39 -6.22
CA PRO A 97 -30.39 8.58 -7.04
C PRO A 97 -30.12 8.35 -8.53
N SER A 98 -29.02 8.91 -9.03
CA SER A 98 -28.56 8.77 -10.42
C SER A 98 -28.28 7.30 -10.74
N LEU A 99 -27.47 6.63 -9.91
CA LEU A 99 -27.13 5.21 -10.07
C LEU A 99 -28.37 4.31 -10.07
N LYS A 100 -29.33 4.55 -9.18
CA LYS A 100 -30.60 3.78 -9.14
C LYS A 100 -31.43 4.00 -10.40
N LYS A 101 -31.52 5.23 -10.89
CA LYS A 101 -32.23 5.57 -12.14
C LYS A 101 -31.57 4.92 -13.34
N THR A 102 -30.26 5.12 -13.52
CA THR A 102 -29.44 4.51 -14.58
C THR A 102 -29.56 3.00 -14.60
N LYS A 103 -29.50 2.33 -13.44
CA LYS A 103 -29.73 0.89 -13.33
C LYS A 103 -31.14 0.49 -13.76
N LYS A 104 -32.17 1.23 -13.32
CA LYS A 104 -33.58 0.95 -13.66
C LYS A 104 -33.83 1.12 -15.16
N ASP A 105 -33.31 2.18 -15.78
CA ASP A 105 -33.49 2.46 -17.20
C ASP A 105 -32.73 1.43 -18.06
N GLY A 106 -31.51 1.06 -17.67
CA GLY A 106 -30.75 -0.01 -18.33
C GLY A 106 -31.43 -1.39 -18.24
N LEU A 107 -31.99 -1.74 -17.07
CA LEU A 107 -32.79 -2.98 -16.92
C LEU A 107 -34.07 -2.97 -17.76
N ALA A 108 -34.58 -1.80 -18.12
CA ALA A 108 -35.75 -1.65 -18.98
C ALA A 108 -35.38 -1.60 -20.48
N GLY A 109 -34.11 -1.79 -20.84
CA GLY A 109 -33.64 -1.74 -22.23
C GLY A 109 -33.64 -0.34 -22.85
N LYS A 110 -33.70 0.72 -22.02
CA LYS A 110 -33.59 2.10 -22.49
C LYS A 110 -32.13 2.48 -22.67
N ASP A 111 -31.90 3.51 -23.49
CA ASP A 111 -30.59 4.14 -23.58
C ASP A 111 -30.15 4.63 -22.21
N ILE A 112 -28.96 4.18 -21.81
CA ILE A 112 -28.34 4.53 -20.55
C ILE A 112 -27.57 5.82 -20.76
N ASP A 113 -28.13 6.94 -20.31
CA ASP A 113 -27.34 8.14 -20.10
C ASP A 113 -26.53 7.95 -18.81
N TYR A 114 -25.25 7.59 -18.96
CA TYR A 114 -24.32 7.56 -17.84
C TYR A 114 -24.02 9.01 -17.46
N GLU A 115 -24.93 9.58 -16.66
CA GLU A 115 -25.03 11.01 -16.35
C GLU A 115 -23.64 11.60 -16.09
N GLU A 116 -23.34 12.72 -16.74
CA GLU A 116 -22.08 13.47 -16.64
C GLU A 116 -21.62 13.65 -15.18
N GLU A 117 -22.56 13.81 -14.25
CA GLU A 117 -22.26 13.91 -12.82
C GLU A 117 -21.65 12.64 -12.22
N THR A 118 -22.10 11.45 -12.62
CA THR A 118 -21.56 10.17 -12.16
C THR A 118 -20.16 9.95 -12.74
N ARG A 119 -19.97 10.25 -14.03
CA ARG A 119 -18.66 10.18 -14.68
C ARG A 119 -17.65 11.11 -14.01
N LYS A 120 -18.01 12.39 -13.86
CA LYS A 120 -17.16 13.40 -13.21
C LYS A 120 -16.82 13.04 -11.77
N ALA A 121 -17.78 12.50 -11.03
CA ALA A 121 -17.58 12.06 -9.65
C ALA A 121 -16.60 10.88 -9.54
N LEU A 122 -16.64 9.93 -10.48
CA LEU A 122 -15.69 8.82 -10.57
C LEU A 122 -14.31 9.29 -11.06
N ASP A 123 -14.24 10.24 -11.99
CA ASP A 123 -12.98 10.81 -12.48
C ASP A 123 -12.25 11.64 -11.40
N ASP A 124 -13.00 12.26 -10.49
CA ASP A 124 -12.44 13.00 -9.36
C ASP A 124 -12.03 12.10 -8.18
N LEU A 125 -12.52 10.85 -8.11
CA LEU A 125 -12.20 9.93 -7.02
C LEU A 125 -10.69 9.63 -6.94
N PRO A 126 -9.98 9.24 -8.02
CA PRO A 126 -8.52 9.04 -7.98
C PRO A 126 -7.75 10.25 -7.44
N LYS A 127 -8.19 11.48 -7.77
CA LYS A 127 -7.54 12.70 -7.26
C LYS A 127 -7.72 12.83 -5.75
N ARG A 128 -8.93 12.55 -5.24
CA ARG A 128 -9.20 12.58 -3.79
C ARG A 128 -8.44 11.49 -3.03
N VAL A 129 -8.34 10.29 -3.62
CA VAL A 129 -7.51 9.21 -3.08
C VAL A 129 -6.04 9.63 -3.05
N THR A 130 -5.54 10.23 -4.12
CA THR A 130 -4.16 10.74 -4.18
C THR A 130 -3.87 11.76 -3.08
N VAL A 131 -4.79 12.68 -2.82
CA VAL A 131 -4.66 13.65 -1.72
C VAL A 131 -4.63 12.95 -0.36
N LEU A 132 -5.53 11.99 -0.14
CA LEU A 132 -5.55 11.20 1.09
C LEU A 132 -4.24 10.41 1.28
N ASP A 133 -3.72 9.79 0.22
CA ASP A 133 -2.46 9.06 0.25
C ASP A 133 -1.28 9.98 0.59
N GLN A 134 -1.25 11.19 0.00
CA GLN A 134 -0.22 12.20 0.30
C GLN A 134 -0.28 12.69 1.74
N ASP A 135 -1.48 12.94 2.26
CA ASP A 135 -1.67 13.36 3.66
C ASP A 135 -1.16 12.29 4.63
N TYR A 136 -1.44 11.01 4.35
CA TYR A 136 -0.98 9.90 5.20
C TYR A 136 0.51 9.62 5.04
N ALA A 137 1.09 9.80 3.85
CA ALA A 137 2.53 9.73 3.64
C ALA A 137 3.28 10.73 4.53
N VAL A 138 2.80 11.97 4.62
CA VAL A 138 3.37 12.99 5.52
C VAL A 138 3.22 12.59 6.98
N ARG A 139 2.03 12.13 7.39
CA ARG A 139 1.78 11.69 8.78
C ARG A 139 2.68 10.54 9.20
N TYR A 140 2.93 9.57 8.31
CA TYR A 140 3.87 8.49 8.61
C TYR A 140 5.26 9.03 8.94
N VAL A 141 5.79 9.97 8.15
CA VAL A 141 7.08 10.60 8.44
C VAL A 141 7.06 11.27 9.81
N GLU A 142 6.05 12.08 10.09
CA GLU A 142 5.92 12.82 11.36
C GLU A 142 5.82 11.91 12.59
N GLN A 143 5.14 10.77 12.46
CA GLN A 143 4.94 9.83 13.57
C GLN A 143 6.10 8.86 13.75
N LEU A 144 6.79 8.47 12.67
CA LEU A 144 7.88 7.50 12.73
C LEU A 144 9.22 8.15 13.06
N LYS A 145 9.51 9.34 12.52
CA LYS A 145 10.81 10.01 12.72
C LYS A 145 11.18 10.17 14.20
N PRO A 146 10.26 10.53 15.12
CA PRO A 146 10.56 10.62 16.56
C PRO A 146 10.81 9.27 17.25
N LEU A 147 10.39 8.16 16.65
CA LEU A 147 10.62 6.81 17.17
C LEU A 147 11.99 6.26 16.80
N LEU A 148 12.69 6.92 15.89
CA LEU A 148 13.97 6.49 15.36
C LEU A 148 15.10 7.39 15.86
N THR A 149 16.24 6.77 16.12
CA THR A 149 17.49 7.48 16.36
C THR A 149 18.01 8.16 15.09
N LYS A 150 18.87 9.16 15.25
CA LYS A 150 19.54 9.81 14.12
C LYS A 150 20.30 8.82 13.23
N VAL A 151 20.95 7.82 13.82
CA VAL A 151 21.69 6.77 13.08
C VAL A 151 20.75 5.96 12.19
N GLN A 152 19.57 5.59 12.70
CA GLN A 152 18.54 4.88 11.93
C GLN A 152 17.97 5.73 10.79
N ILE A 153 17.73 7.03 11.04
CA ILE A 153 17.27 7.97 10.01
C ILE A 153 18.30 8.09 8.89
N THR A 154 19.58 8.29 9.21
CA THR A 154 20.67 8.35 8.22
C THR A 154 20.82 7.03 7.45
N ALA A 155 20.67 5.88 8.11
CA ALA A 155 20.72 4.57 7.46
C ALA A 155 19.57 4.40 6.46
N ALA A 156 18.34 4.76 6.85
CA ALA A 156 17.16 4.76 5.98
C ALA A 156 17.34 5.67 4.76
N ALA A 157 17.76 6.91 4.99
CA ALA A 157 18.03 7.88 3.93
C ALA A 157 19.11 7.37 2.96
N SER A 158 20.21 6.81 3.48
CA SER A 158 21.29 6.26 2.67
C SER A 158 20.83 5.08 1.82
N PHE A 159 20.04 4.16 2.39
CA PHE A 159 19.45 3.05 1.65
C PHE A 159 18.52 3.53 0.54
N ALA A 160 17.60 4.46 0.84
CA ALA A 160 16.71 5.03 -0.17
C ALA A 160 17.48 5.72 -1.31
N LYS A 161 18.50 6.51 -0.98
CA LYS A 161 19.38 7.13 -1.96
C LYS A 161 20.04 6.09 -2.85
N LEU A 162 20.65 5.05 -2.27
CA LEU A 162 21.31 3.98 -3.01
C LEU A 162 20.35 3.23 -3.94
N GLU A 163 19.16 2.86 -3.46
CA GLU A 163 18.15 2.20 -4.30
C GLU A 163 17.69 3.11 -5.44
N ARG A 164 17.50 4.42 -5.19
CA ARG A 164 17.12 5.35 -6.24
C ARG A 164 18.24 5.56 -7.26
N GLN A 165 19.49 5.61 -6.81
CA GLN A 165 20.65 5.80 -7.67
C GLN A 165 20.92 4.62 -8.59
N LYS A 166 20.49 3.40 -8.23
CA LYS A 166 20.51 2.25 -9.15
C LYS A 166 19.61 2.43 -10.36
N LEU A 167 18.49 3.15 -10.21
CA LEU A 167 17.55 3.44 -11.30
C LEU A 167 17.88 4.74 -12.03
N ASN A 168 18.43 5.71 -11.31
CA ASN A 168 18.86 7.00 -11.85
C ASN A 168 20.12 7.48 -11.11
N PRO A 169 21.32 7.25 -11.66
CA PRO A 169 22.58 7.60 -11.01
C PRO A 169 22.72 9.09 -10.66
N GLU A 170 22.04 9.97 -11.39
CA GLU A 170 22.06 11.42 -11.18
C GLU A 170 21.06 11.91 -10.14
N ALA A 171 20.30 11.01 -9.50
CA ALA A 171 19.31 11.38 -8.52
C ALA A 171 19.96 12.10 -7.32
N LYS A 172 19.48 13.31 -7.04
CA LYS A 172 19.95 14.20 -5.96
C LYS A 172 18.82 14.43 -4.94
N GLY A 173 19.22 14.70 -3.70
CA GLY A 173 18.30 15.02 -2.60
C GLY A 173 19.05 15.17 -1.28
N THR A 174 18.41 15.85 -0.32
CA THR A 174 18.89 15.97 1.06
C THR A 174 18.60 14.69 1.85
N GLU A 175 19.23 14.53 3.03
CA GLU A 175 18.95 13.39 3.92
C GLU A 175 17.46 13.29 4.27
N ASP A 176 16.83 14.41 4.63
CA ASP A 176 15.39 14.45 4.93
C ASP A 176 14.54 14.04 3.71
N GLN A 177 14.90 14.46 2.50
CA GLN A 177 14.18 14.05 1.29
C GLN A 177 14.30 12.54 1.04
N TRP A 178 15.48 11.97 1.26
CA TRP A 178 15.69 10.53 1.11
C TRP A 178 15.02 9.73 2.21
N PHE A 179 15.00 10.23 3.45
CA PHE A 179 14.26 9.62 4.55
C PHE A 179 12.75 9.62 4.27
N ASN A 180 12.19 10.75 3.82
CA ASN A 180 10.78 10.81 3.46
C ASN A 180 10.44 9.85 2.31
N PHE A 181 11.33 9.74 1.31
CA PHE A 181 11.18 8.77 0.24
C PHE A 181 11.23 7.33 0.75
N TYR A 182 12.15 7.01 1.68
CA TYR A 182 12.22 5.70 2.35
C TYR A 182 10.89 5.37 3.03
N VAL A 183 10.40 6.27 3.89
CA VAL A 183 9.13 6.07 4.61
C VAL A 183 7.99 5.85 3.62
N ASN A 184 7.86 6.70 2.61
CA ASN A 184 6.78 6.54 1.63
C ASN A 184 6.85 5.21 0.88
N SER A 185 8.05 4.75 0.50
CA SER A 185 8.23 3.47 -0.22
C SER A 185 7.87 2.25 0.63
N ILE A 186 8.17 2.29 1.93
CA ILE A 186 7.93 1.17 2.84
C ILE A 186 6.51 1.17 3.37
N PHE A 187 5.99 2.35 3.75
CA PHE A 187 4.71 2.48 4.44
C PHE A 187 3.51 2.55 3.51
N SER A 188 3.73 2.68 2.20
CA SER A 188 2.70 2.41 1.18
C SER A 188 2.50 0.92 0.88
N TYR A 189 3.27 0.02 1.49
CA TYR A 189 3.19 -1.41 1.23
C TYR A 189 1.96 -2.04 1.92
N GLY A 190 1.04 -2.60 1.13
CA GLY A 190 -0.24 -3.11 1.62
C GLY A 190 -0.15 -4.20 2.69
N ARG A 191 0.93 -4.99 2.71
CA ARG A 191 1.18 -6.03 3.71
C ARG A 191 2.15 -5.60 4.83
N LEU A 192 2.44 -4.30 4.97
CA LEU A 192 3.42 -3.86 5.97
C LEU A 192 3.03 -4.26 7.41
N LEU A 193 1.77 -4.08 7.81
CA LEU A 193 1.34 -4.42 9.17
C LEU A 193 1.49 -5.93 9.47
N PRO A 194 0.97 -6.85 8.62
CA PRO A 194 1.27 -8.28 8.75
C PRO A 194 2.76 -8.58 8.84
N LEU A 195 3.58 -8.00 7.96
CA LEU A 195 5.02 -8.24 7.94
C LEU A 195 5.71 -7.81 9.25
N LEU A 196 5.35 -6.65 9.80
CA LEU A 196 5.89 -6.18 11.08
C LEU A 196 5.49 -7.10 12.25
N GLN A 197 4.26 -7.65 12.22
CA GLN A 197 3.79 -8.62 13.22
C GLN A 197 4.50 -9.98 13.10
N GLU A 198 4.78 -10.43 11.88
CA GLU A 198 5.61 -11.60 11.61
C GLU A 198 7.04 -11.38 12.15
N MET A 199 7.64 -10.20 11.94
CA MET A 199 8.93 -9.84 12.52
C MET A 199 8.92 -9.88 14.06
N GLN A 200 7.87 -9.35 14.71
CA GLN A 200 7.72 -9.42 16.16
C GLN A 200 7.66 -10.89 16.64
N THR A 201 6.90 -11.71 15.94
CA THR A 201 6.72 -13.13 16.27
C THR A 201 8.03 -13.91 16.12
N ALA A 202 8.75 -13.71 15.01
CA ALA A 202 10.02 -14.37 14.73
C ALA A 202 11.11 -14.03 15.77
N ARG A 203 11.10 -12.83 16.33
CA ARG A 203 12.05 -12.41 17.38
C ARG A 203 11.75 -13.02 18.75
N LYS A 204 10.48 -13.36 18.99
CA LYS A 204 9.99 -13.99 20.23
C LYS A 204 10.04 -15.51 20.18
N ALA A 205 10.19 -16.10 18.99
CA ALA A 205 10.33 -17.53 18.82
C ALA A 205 11.63 -18.05 19.50
N PRO A 206 11.61 -19.25 20.09
CA PRO A 206 12.84 -19.92 20.51
C PRO A 206 13.77 -19.99 19.31
N LYS A 207 15.04 -19.57 19.47
CA LYS A 207 16.02 -19.69 18.39
C LYS A 207 16.22 -21.16 18.10
N GLU A 208 15.59 -21.64 17.02
CA GLU A 208 15.82 -22.97 16.51
C GLU A 208 17.31 -23.08 16.20
N LYS A 209 17.99 -24.05 16.84
CA LYS A 209 19.38 -24.35 16.50
C LYS A 209 19.34 -24.82 15.06
N LEU A 210 19.78 -23.98 14.14
CA LEU A 210 20.08 -24.39 12.77
C LEU A 210 21.22 -25.41 12.88
N GLU A 211 20.86 -26.69 12.99
CA GLU A 211 21.77 -27.79 12.74
C GLU A 211 22.16 -27.67 11.28
N VAL A 212 23.33 -27.07 11.04
CA VAL A 212 23.98 -27.14 9.74
C VAL A 212 24.34 -28.62 9.55
N PRO A 213 23.74 -29.33 8.57
CA PRO A 213 24.16 -30.69 8.29
C PRO A 213 25.65 -30.67 7.95
N PRO A 214 26.44 -31.64 8.44
CA PRO A 214 27.87 -31.69 8.15
C PRO A 214 28.09 -31.72 6.62
N PRO A 215 29.13 -31.04 6.12
CA PRO A 215 29.43 -31.05 4.70
C PRO A 215 29.67 -32.49 4.20
N PRO A 216 29.29 -32.81 2.95
CA PRO A 216 29.52 -34.12 2.36
C PRO A 216 31.00 -34.45 2.20
#